data_AF-A0A7M5WK75-F1
#
_entry.id   AF-A0A7M5WK75-F1
#
_cell.length_a   1.000
_cell.length_b   1.000
_cell.length_c   1.000
_cell.angle_alpha   90.00
_cell.angle_beta   90.00
_cell.angle_gamma   90.00
#
_symmetry.space_group_name_H-M   'P 1'
#
loop_
_entity.id
_entity.type
_entity.pdbx_description
1 polymer ?
#
loop_
_entity_poly.entity_id
_entity_poly.type
_entity_poly.pdbx_seq_one_letter_code
_entity_poly.pdbx_strand_id
1 'polypeptide(L)'
;MDLKSFGSIKILPIIIDTDRPEKKFKYKITIQSTQELKKLAFDKELLCWSILSPYILQKMQNEYVSSYLSTLGGAYSALGDYFHKHAKTAGMISKKQYILATKMNDPAQRLRCQLFYSFSLMQCNKMRAARKLIQ
;
A
#
# COMPACT_ATOMS: atom_id res chain seq x y z
N MET A 1 29.76 -33.68 26.08
CA MET A 1 29.89 -32.78 24.92
C MET A 1 30.51 -33.64 23.83
N ASP A 2 29.70 -34.14 22.92
CA ASP A 2 30.17 -34.94 21.78
C ASP A 2 29.24 -34.73 20.59
N LEU A 3 29.85 -34.28 19.49
CA LEU A 3 29.25 -34.04 18.19
C LEU A 3 29.07 -35.38 17.47
N LYS A 4 27.83 -35.85 17.26
CA LYS A 4 27.44 -36.80 16.19
C LYS A 4 25.94 -37.12 16.25
N SER A 5 25.15 -36.41 15.43
CA SER A 5 23.95 -36.91 14.72
C SER A 5 23.18 -35.72 14.12
N PHE A 6 23.84 -34.91 13.29
CA PHE A 6 23.13 -34.02 12.39
C PHE A 6 22.66 -34.86 11.20
N GLY A 7 21.38 -35.21 11.20
CA GLY A 7 20.71 -35.82 10.05
C GLY A 7 20.96 -34.96 8.82
N SER A 8 21.68 -35.52 7.86
CA SER A 8 22.13 -34.83 6.66
C SER A 8 20.91 -34.50 5.80
N ILE A 9 20.59 -33.22 5.65
CA ILE A 9 19.56 -32.76 4.73
C ILE A 9 20.12 -32.94 3.31
N LYS A 10 19.67 -33.97 2.58
CA LYS A 10 19.95 -34.08 1.14
C LYS A 10 18.94 -33.23 0.37
N ILE A 11 19.34 -32.00 0.05
CA ILE A 11 18.65 -31.18 -0.96
C ILE A 11 19.29 -31.50 -2.31
N LEU A 12 18.58 -32.24 -3.17
CA LEU A 12 19.01 -32.43 -4.56
C LEU A 12 18.64 -31.17 -5.37
N PRO A 13 19.58 -30.55 -6.11
CA PRO A 13 19.25 -29.44 -6.99
C PRO A 13 18.48 -29.97 -8.21
N ILE A 14 17.33 -29.37 -8.51
CA ILE A 14 16.63 -29.58 -9.77
C ILE A 14 17.08 -28.47 -10.71
N ILE A 15 17.73 -28.84 -11.83
CA ILE A 15 18.07 -27.93 -12.93
C ILE A 15 16.76 -27.38 -13.51
N ILE A 16 16.68 -26.06 -13.62
CA ILE A 16 15.51 -25.33 -14.09
C ILE A 16 15.62 -25.16 -15.60
N ASP A 17 14.69 -25.76 -16.35
CA ASP A 17 14.42 -25.38 -17.74
C ASP A 17 13.25 -24.37 -17.73
N THR A 18 13.50 -23.17 -18.26
CA THR A 18 12.74 -21.94 -17.97
C THR A 18 11.48 -21.71 -18.81
N ASP A 19 10.98 -22.71 -19.55
CA ASP A 19 10.10 -22.41 -20.70
C ASP A 19 8.62 -22.84 -20.60
N ARG A 20 8.05 -23.07 -19.41
CA ARG A 20 6.56 -23.20 -19.26
C ARG A 20 6.02 -22.68 -17.92
N PRO A 21 4.95 -21.83 -17.93
CA PRO A 21 4.44 -21.15 -16.73
C PRO A 21 3.44 -21.98 -15.90
N GLU A 22 3.11 -23.22 -16.27
CA GLU A 22 2.05 -23.99 -15.59
C GLU A 22 2.53 -25.38 -15.18
N LYS A 23 3.18 -25.49 -14.01
CA LYS A 23 3.29 -26.78 -13.32
C LYS A 23 2.99 -26.60 -11.83
N LYS A 24 1.86 -27.15 -11.40
CA LYS A 24 1.51 -27.34 -9.98
C LYS A 24 2.68 -28.04 -9.28
N PHE A 25 3.31 -27.33 -8.35
CA PHE A 25 4.33 -27.88 -7.48
C PHE A 25 3.73 -28.97 -6.59
N LYS A 26 4.12 -30.23 -6.81
CA LYS A 26 3.84 -31.32 -5.87
C LYS A 26 5.10 -31.58 -5.04
N TYR A 27 5.12 -31.05 -3.83
CA TYR A 27 6.12 -31.43 -2.84
C TYR A 27 5.67 -32.74 -2.19
N LYS A 28 6.49 -33.79 -2.28
CA LYS A 28 6.28 -35.03 -1.52
C LYS A 28 7.10 -34.90 -0.23
N ILE A 29 6.44 -34.49 0.86
CA ILE A 29 7.07 -34.33 2.17
C ILE A 29 6.70 -35.57 3.00
N THR A 30 7.70 -36.39 3.33
CA THR A 30 7.55 -37.49 4.30
C THR A 30 7.86 -36.92 5.69
N ILE A 31 6.87 -36.90 6.59
CA ILE A 31 6.95 -36.23 7.89
C ILE A 31 6.93 -37.28 9.00
N GLN A 32 7.90 -37.24 9.91
CA GLN A 32 8.13 -38.32 10.89
C GLN A 32 7.54 -38.03 12.29
N SER A 33 7.14 -36.79 12.62
CA SER A 33 6.44 -36.48 13.87
C SER A 33 5.50 -35.27 13.82
N THR A 34 4.53 -35.21 14.73
CA THR A 34 3.61 -34.07 14.92
C THR A 34 4.32 -32.77 15.33
N GLN A 35 5.53 -32.85 15.90
CA GLN A 35 6.35 -31.69 16.28
C GLN A 35 6.90 -30.95 15.05
N GLU A 36 7.31 -31.69 14.02
CA GLU A 36 7.83 -31.14 12.76
C GLU A 36 6.74 -30.46 11.93
N LEU A 37 5.51 -30.99 11.97
CA LEU A 37 4.34 -30.34 11.37
C LEU A 37 4.06 -28.97 11.99
N LYS A 38 4.10 -28.89 13.33
CA LYS A 38 3.86 -27.63 14.05
C LYS A 38 4.96 -26.61 13.78
N LYS A 39 6.22 -27.05 13.73
CA LYS A 39 7.35 -26.18 13.39
C LYS A 39 7.23 -25.63 11.96
N LEU A 40 6.93 -26.49 10.98
CA LEU A 40 6.74 -26.06 9.60
C LEU A 40 5.55 -25.12 9.42
N ALA A 41 4.45 -25.36 10.14
CA ALA A 41 3.30 -24.45 10.14
C ALA A 41 3.67 -23.09 10.74
N PHE A 42 4.37 -23.08 11.88
CA PHE A 42 4.87 -21.85 12.52
C PHE A 42 5.86 -21.08 11.63
N ASP A 43 6.80 -21.78 10.98
CA ASP A 43 7.77 -21.19 10.06
C ASP A 43 7.08 -20.57 8.83
N LYS A 44 6.00 -21.20 8.34
CA LYS A 44 5.15 -20.65 7.27
C LYS A 44 4.37 -19.43 7.70
N GLU A 45 3.81 -19.43 8.91
CA GLU A 45 3.13 -18.27 9.47
C GLU A 45 4.09 -17.10 9.65
N LEU A 46 5.28 -17.34 10.22
CA LEU A 46 6.30 -16.32 10.41
C LEU A 46 6.78 -15.74 9.06
N LEU A 47 6.94 -16.58 8.03
CA LEU A 47 7.26 -16.15 6.67
C LEU A 47 6.11 -15.34 6.04
N CYS A 48 4.86 -15.75 6.24
CA CYS A 48 3.70 -15.00 5.76
C CYS A 48 3.65 -13.59 6.40
N TRP A 49 3.85 -13.51 7.70
CA TRP A 49 3.87 -12.24 8.43
C TRP A 49 5.05 -11.35 8.01
N SER A 50 6.24 -11.91 7.76
CA SER A 50 7.39 -11.12 7.31
C SER A 50 7.17 -10.52 5.92
N ILE A 51 6.44 -11.21 5.05
CA ILE A 51 6.03 -10.71 3.73
C ILE A 51 4.91 -9.67 3.85
N LEU A 52 3.87 -9.94 4.65
CA LEU A 52 2.65 -9.14 4.72
C LEU A 52 2.81 -7.85 5.56
N SER A 53 3.55 -7.92 6.66
CA SER A 53 3.77 -6.81 7.60
C SER A 53 4.19 -5.50 6.92
N PRO A 54 5.19 -5.45 6.01
CA PRO A 54 5.55 -4.19 5.35
C PRO A 54 4.41 -3.58 4.53
N TYR A 55 3.57 -4.40 3.88
CA TYR A 55 2.42 -3.90 3.12
C TYR A 55 1.33 -3.34 4.04
N ILE A 56 1.05 -4.02 5.16
CA ILE A 56 0.09 -3.52 6.16
C ILE A 56 0.59 -2.20 6.75
N LEU A 57 1.86 -2.14 7.16
CA LEU A 57 2.45 -0.93 7.73
C LEU A 57 2.39 0.23 6.73
N GLN A 58 2.75 -0.02 5.47
CA GLN A 58 2.65 0.99 4.41
C GLN A 58 1.20 1.45 4.21
N LYS A 59 0.23 0.53 4.20
CA LYS A 59 -1.19 0.86 4.08
C LYS A 59 -1.67 1.72 5.24
N MET A 60 -1.34 1.35 6.48
CA MET A 60 -1.71 2.12 7.67
C MET A 60 -1.08 3.53 7.66
N GLN A 61 0.19 3.65 7.29
CA GLN A 61 0.86 4.96 7.17
C GLN A 61 0.18 5.84 6.13
N ASN A 62 -0.20 5.27 4.98
CA ASN A 62 -0.91 6.01 3.95
C ASN A 62 -2.30 6.47 4.43
N GLU A 63 -3.05 5.61 5.12
CA GLU A 63 -4.35 5.95 5.69
C GLU A 63 -4.25 7.04 6.77
N TYR A 64 -3.24 6.93 7.64
CA TYR A 64 -2.94 7.94 8.65
C TYR A 64 -2.62 9.29 8.00
N VAL A 65 -1.71 9.34 7.02
CA VAL A 65 -1.43 10.61 6.31
C VAL A 65 -2.67 11.15 5.60
N SER A 66 -3.49 10.29 5.00
CA SER A 66 -4.74 10.68 4.34
C SER A 66 -5.74 11.32 5.30
N SER A 67 -5.86 10.82 6.54
CA SER A 67 -6.77 11.38 7.54
C SER A 67 -6.32 12.79 7.95
N TYR A 68 -5.03 13.00 8.23
CA TYR A 68 -4.48 14.33 8.55
C TYR A 68 -4.67 15.33 7.40
N LEU A 69 -4.37 14.91 6.17
CA LEU A 69 -4.54 15.77 5.00
C LEU A 69 -6.01 16.10 4.76
N SER A 70 -6.93 15.20 5.07
CA SER A 70 -8.37 15.45 4.93
C SER A 70 -8.88 16.45 5.97
N THR A 71 -8.46 16.31 7.23
CA THR A 71 -8.81 17.25 8.30
C THR A 71 -8.26 18.65 8.03
N LEU A 72 -6.96 18.75 7.71
CA LEU A 72 -6.33 20.03 7.39
C LEU A 72 -6.89 20.61 6.08
N GLY A 73 -7.12 19.77 5.07
CA GLY A 73 -7.72 20.17 3.80
C GLY A 73 -9.10 20.77 3.97
N GLY A 74 -9.96 20.14 4.76
CA GLY A 74 -11.28 20.67 5.12
C GLY A 74 -11.20 22.01 5.84
N ALA A 75 -10.33 22.14 6.84
CA ALA A 75 -10.13 23.39 7.57
C ALA A 75 -9.61 24.54 6.67
N TYR A 76 -8.58 24.28 5.87
CA TYR A 76 -8.06 25.28 4.92
C TYR A 76 -9.07 25.61 3.81
N SER A 77 -9.88 24.64 3.38
CA SER A 77 -10.95 24.86 2.42
C SER A 77 -12.02 25.78 3.01
N ALA A 78 -12.47 25.55 4.25
CA ALA A 78 -13.46 26.41 4.91
C ALA A 78 -12.93 27.85 5.09
N LEU A 79 -11.66 28.02 5.46
CA LEU A 79 -11.01 29.33 5.54
C LEU A 79 -10.75 29.96 4.16
N GLY A 80 -10.75 29.16 3.09
CA GLY A 80 -10.46 29.57 1.73
C GLY A 80 -11.50 30.53 1.14
N ASP A 81 -12.74 30.49 1.63
CA ASP A 81 -13.80 31.42 1.21
C ASP A 81 -13.53 32.86 1.66
N TYR A 82 -12.80 33.03 2.77
CA TYR A 82 -12.47 34.33 3.35
C TYR A 82 -11.04 34.78 3.00
N PHE A 83 -10.12 33.82 2.88
CA PHE A 83 -8.70 34.09 2.77
C PHE A 83 -8.07 33.35 1.59
N HIS A 84 -7.68 34.12 0.57
CA HIS A 84 -7.07 33.58 -0.65
C HIS A 84 -5.83 32.69 -0.41
N LYS A 85 -5.02 32.99 0.62
CA LYS A 85 -3.88 32.15 1.01
C LYS A 85 -4.32 30.74 1.45
N HIS A 86 -5.43 30.63 2.16
CA HIS A 86 -5.96 29.35 2.66
C HIS A 86 -6.52 28.50 1.52
N ALA A 87 -7.21 29.13 0.56
CA ALA A 87 -7.64 28.46 -0.68
C ALA A 87 -6.45 27.87 -1.45
N LYS A 88 -5.35 28.62 -1.61
CA LYS A 88 -4.11 28.09 -2.23
C LYS A 88 -3.56 26.89 -1.47
N THR A 89 -3.53 26.96 -0.14
CA THR A 89 -3.06 25.84 0.71
C THR A 89 -3.96 24.62 0.57
N ALA A 90 -5.28 24.78 0.58
CA ALA A 90 -6.25 23.69 0.34
C ALA A 90 -6.01 22.99 -1.01
N GLY A 91 -5.73 23.77 -2.05
CA GLY A 91 -5.38 23.25 -3.37
C GLY A 91 -4.05 22.47 -3.37
N MET A 92 -3.04 22.94 -2.64
CA MET A 92 -1.78 22.21 -2.46
C MET A 92 -1.98 20.88 -1.72
N ILE A 93 -2.80 20.87 -0.68
CA ILE A 93 -3.15 19.66 0.07
C ILE A 93 -3.86 18.66 -0.84
N SER A 94 -4.84 19.11 -1.62
CA SER A 94 -5.57 18.28 -2.57
C SER A 94 -4.65 17.61 -3.59
N LYS A 95 -3.62 18.32 -4.09
CA LYS A 95 -2.60 17.74 -4.97
C LYS A 95 -1.76 16.67 -4.27
N LYS A 96 -1.37 16.89 -3.01
CA LYS A 96 -0.63 15.88 -2.22
C LYS A 96 -1.48 14.63 -2.00
N GLN A 97 -2.77 14.80 -1.69
CA GLN A 97 -3.71 13.69 -1.57
C GLN A 97 -3.88 12.94 -2.90
N TYR A 98 -3.91 13.63 -4.05
CA TYR A 98 -3.98 12.99 -5.35
C TYR A 98 -2.75 12.11 -5.64
N ILE A 99 -1.54 12.60 -5.33
CA ILE A 99 -0.29 11.82 -5.48
C ILE A 99 -0.35 10.56 -4.61
N LEU A 100 -0.81 10.68 -3.36
CA LEU A 100 -0.97 9.55 -2.46
C LEU A 100 -1.99 8.54 -2.99
N ALA A 101 -3.17 9.00 -3.41
CA ALA A 101 -4.22 8.17 -4.00
C ALA A 101 -3.75 7.44 -5.27
N THR A 102 -2.91 8.08 -6.08
CA THR A 102 -2.29 7.46 -7.26
C THR A 102 -1.35 6.33 -6.85
N LYS A 103 -0.50 6.54 -5.84
CA LYS A 103 0.39 5.48 -5.30
C LYS A 103 -0.40 4.30 -4.71
N MET A 104 -1.58 4.56 -4.16
CA MET A 104 -2.46 3.55 -3.60
C MET A 104 -3.34 2.84 -4.64
N ASN A 105 -3.29 3.24 -5.91
CA ASN A 105 -4.21 2.79 -6.96
C ASN A 105 -5.70 2.93 -6.55
N ASP A 106 -6.05 4.03 -5.86
CA ASP A 106 -7.41 4.31 -5.43
C ASP A 106 -8.08 5.33 -6.39
N PRO A 107 -8.89 4.86 -7.36
CA PRO A 107 -9.52 5.76 -8.33
C PRO A 107 -10.58 6.67 -7.68
N ALA A 108 -11.31 6.18 -6.68
CA ALA A 108 -12.33 6.98 -6.01
C ALA A 108 -11.69 8.14 -5.25
N GLN A 109 -10.57 7.89 -4.56
CA GLN A 109 -9.85 8.93 -3.85
C GLN A 109 -9.20 9.93 -4.81
N ARG A 110 -8.70 9.50 -5.97
CA ARG A 110 -8.20 10.42 -7.01
C ARG A 110 -9.27 11.41 -7.48
N LEU A 111 -10.48 10.92 -7.76
CA LEU A 111 -11.61 11.77 -8.19
C LEU A 111 -11.99 12.78 -7.09
N ARG A 112 -12.04 12.35 -5.82
CA ARG A 112 -12.29 13.27 -4.69
C ARG A 112 -11.21 14.36 -4.60
N CYS A 113 -9.94 14.00 -4.77
CA CYS A 113 -8.84 14.97 -4.74
C CYS A 113 -8.94 15.98 -5.90
N GLN A 114 -9.36 15.53 -7.09
CA GLN A 114 -9.61 16.42 -8.22
C GLN A 114 -10.78 17.38 -7.93
N LEU A 115 -11.87 16.87 -7.34
CA LEU A 115 -12.98 17.70 -6.90
C LEU A 115 -12.52 18.77 -5.89
N PHE A 116 -11.80 18.39 -4.83
CA PHE A 116 -11.29 19.35 -3.84
C PHE A 116 -10.31 20.36 -4.45
N TYR A 117 -9.46 19.91 -5.38
CA TYR A 117 -8.57 20.82 -6.09
C TYR A 117 -9.37 21.79 -6.97
N SER A 118 -10.40 21.33 -7.67
CA SER A 118 -11.31 22.18 -8.46
C SER A 118 -11.98 23.24 -7.59
N PHE A 119 -12.42 22.87 -6.38
CA PHE A 119 -13.04 23.79 -5.43
C PHE A 119 -12.06 24.87 -4.97
N SER A 120 -10.81 24.50 -4.64
CA SER A 120 -9.77 25.47 -4.30
C SER A 120 -9.46 26.45 -5.45
N LEU A 121 -9.58 25.98 -6.71
CA LEU A 121 -9.42 26.83 -7.89
C LEU A 121 -10.57 27.83 -8.00
N MET A 122 -11.80 27.42 -7.71
CA MET A 122 -12.96 28.32 -7.66
C MET A 122 -12.79 29.39 -6.58
N GLN A 123 -12.36 29.01 -5.37
CA GLN A 123 -12.03 29.95 -4.28
C GLN A 123 -10.89 30.91 -4.67
N CYS A 124 -10.01 30.50 -5.58
CA CYS A 124 -8.97 31.36 -6.15
C CYS A 124 -9.42 32.17 -7.39
N ASN A 125 -10.72 32.20 -7.69
CA ASN A 125 -11.32 32.82 -8.88
C ASN A 125 -10.78 32.26 -10.23
N LYS A 126 -10.35 31.00 -10.25
CA LYS A 126 -9.80 30.29 -11.43
C LYS A 126 -10.83 29.36 -12.07
N MET A 127 -12.03 29.86 -12.34
CA MET A 127 -13.18 29.09 -12.81
C MET A 127 -12.92 28.25 -14.07
N ARG A 128 -12.18 28.80 -15.05
CA ARG A 128 -11.82 28.08 -16.28
C ARG A 128 -10.95 26.85 -16.00
N ALA A 129 -10.00 26.97 -15.08
CA ALA A 129 -9.13 25.86 -14.70
C ALA A 129 -9.88 24.81 -13.89
N ALA A 130 -10.78 25.24 -12.98
CA ALA A 130 -11.63 24.34 -12.21
C ALA A 130 -12.48 23.46 -13.13
N ARG A 131 -13.16 24.07 -14.12
CA ARG A 131 -13.99 23.36 -15.10
C ARG A 131 -13.20 22.31 -15.89
N LYS A 132 -12.02 22.68 -16.40
CA LYS A 132 -11.15 21.77 -17.17
C LYS A 132 -10.69 20.55 -16.38
N LEU A 133 -10.69 20.62 -15.04
CA LEU A 133 -10.24 19.52 -14.19
C LEU A 133 -11.33 18.46 -13.97
N ILE A 134 -12.61 18.85 -14.07
CA ILE A 134 -13.76 18.00 -13.74
C ILE A 134 -14.63 17.62 -14.94
N GLN A 135 -14.39 18.22 -16.11
CA GLN A 135 -15.00 17.82 -17.39
C GLN A 135 -14.29 16.61 -17.97
#